data_AF-A0A914NZD0-F1
#
_entry.id   AF-A0A914NZD0-F1
#
_cell.length_a   1.000
_cell.length_b   1.000
_cell.length_c   1.000
_cell.angle_alpha   90.00
_cell.angle_beta   90.00
_cell.angle_gamma   90.00
#
_symmetry.space_group_name_H-M   'P 1'
#
loop_
_entity.id
_entity.type
_entity.pdbx_description
1 polymer ?
#
loop_
_entity_poly.entity_id
_entity_poly.type
_entity_poly.pdbx_seq_one_letter_code
_entity_poly.pdbx_strand_id
1 'polypeptide(L)'
;MIEEGECDFTLDEAQKAVCQCLSVAMGDHSLLSFITSDSLDLLPNYFIDLLMRAATSNDDYRQTLSLAVKLNVSSALKTVNLGSLFNDEQFENILVDALCYDYRIDVVDALLDSHPYLHVTPRLLMRWLDNVVDLDFFNIVVVGQCLGYSNKLTTFGEDFANNMDSLFFRLSGGFSNLFPVDYFSQPNPTKDRSKSMQILALWALCLNQVEVVKCIWAHSPEPMPLALVMSRIAKSLAFEGREYFFYEERLKRLAHYLTNAACNLLDEAYKSAPKPAYLTLCQKLSNFNRLTMTRLAYEVIYILSIYFLSQKLIIDK
;
A
#
# COMPACT_ATOMS: atom_id res chain seq x y z
N MET A 1 -9.09 0.30 61.15
CA MET A 1 -7.62 0.34 61.36
C MET A 1 -7.04 -0.58 60.32
N ILE A 2 -6.54 0.01 59.25
CA ILE A 2 -5.83 -0.72 58.19
C ILE A 2 -4.44 -0.95 58.77
N GLU A 3 -4.09 -2.22 58.99
CA GLU A 3 -2.73 -2.62 59.35
C GLU A 3 -1.79 -2.18 58.23
N GLU A 4 -0.91 -1.22 58.53
CA GLU A 4 0.28 -0.95 57.72
C GLU A 4 1.15 -2.20 57.80
N GLY A 5 1.09 -3.04 56.77
CA GLY A 5 2.07 -4.10 56.57
C GLY A 5 3.42 -3.45 56.28
N GLU A 6 4.27 -3.33 57.31
CA GLU A 6 5.69 -3.02 57.17
C GLU A 6 6.32 -4.05 56.22
N CYS A 7 6.59 -3.61 54.99
CA CYS A 7 7.38 -4.36 54.04
C CYS A 7 8.85 -4.20 54.45
N ASP A 8 9.27 -4.96 55.45
CA ASP A 8 10.62 -4.92 56.02
C ASP A 8 11.59 -5.65 55.07
N PHE A 9 11.78 -5.09 53.87
CA PHE A 9 12.81 -5.54 52.93
C PHE A 9 14.15 -5.02 53.45
N THR A 10 15.02 -5.92 53.93
CA THR A 10 16.35 -5.49 54.36
C THR A 10 17.16 -5.02 53.15
N LEU A 11 18.01 -3.99 53.34
CA LEU A 11 18.85 -3.43 52.27
C LEU A 11 19.69 -4.52 51.56
N ASP A 12 20.10 -5.54 52.33
CA ASP A 12 20.91 -6.66 51.87
C ASP A 12 20.10 -7.64 50.99
N GLU A 13 18.83 -7.88 51.32
CA GLU A 13 17.90 -8.66 50.49
C GLU A 13 17.56 -7.92 49.18
N ALA A 14 17.36 -6.61 49.25
CA ALA A 14 17.11 -5.78 48.07
C ALA A 14 18.34 -5.77 47.14
N GLN A 15 19.54 -5.61 47.68
CA GLN A 15 20.78 -5.66 46.89
C GLN A 15 20.97 -7.03 46.22
N LYS A 16 20.69 -8.12 46.95
CA LYS A 16 20.77 -9.48 46.41
C LYS A 16 19.76 -9.73 45.30
N ALA A 17 18.53 -9.23 45.45
CA ALA A 17 17.49 -9.32 44.43
C ALA A 17 17.87 -8.52 43.16
N VAL A 18 18.38 -7.29 43.32
CA VAL A 18 18.85 -6.47 42.19
C VAL A 18 20.01 -7.14 41.46
N CYS A 19 21.02 -7.65 42.18
CA CYS A 19 22.13 -8.38 41.59
C CYS A 19 21.68 -9.65 40.87
N GLN A 20 20.69 -10.38 41.41
CA GLN A 20 20.11 -11.54 40.75
C GLN A 20 19.37 -11.14 39.46
N CYS A 21 18.51 -10.12 39.51
CA CYS A 21 17.82 -9.61 38.34
C CYS A 21 18.80 -9.17 37.24
N LEU A 22 19.86 -8.44 37.60
CA LEU A 22 20.89 -8.04 36.64
C LEU A 22 21.66 -9.24 36.09
N SER A 23 22.03 -10.23 36.92
CA SER A 23 22.76 -11.41 36.44
C SER A 23 21.94 -12.27 35.47
N VAL A 24 20.63 -12.37 35.69
CA VAL A 24 19.72 -13.11 34.80
C VAL A 24 19.46 -12.31 33.53
N ALA A 25 19.31 -10.98 33.66
CA ALA A 25 18.96 -10.12 32.54
C ALA A 25 20.15 -9.67 31.68
N MET A 26 21.40 -9.91 32.11
CA MET A 26 22.62 -9.62 31.34
C MET A 26 23.28 -10.87 30.72
N GLY A 27 22.55 -11.99 30.63
CA GLY A 27 22.96 -13.15 29.84
C GLY A 27 23.00 -12.86 28.32
N ASP A 28 23.22 -13.90 27.51
CA ASP A 28 23.36 -13.77 26.04
C ASP A 28 22.14 -13.12 25.34
N HIS A 29 20.97 -13.16 25.97
CA HIS A 29 19.77 -12.42 25.56
C HIS A 29 19.40 -11.42 26.65
N SER A 30 19.71 -10.14 26.45
CA SER A 30 19.46 -9.12 27.48
C SER A 30 17.96 -8.85 27.63
N LEU A 31 17.38 -9.23 28.78
CA LEU A 31 15.96 -9.02 29.08
C LEU A 31 15.68 -7.65 29.73
N LEU A 32 16.72 -6.88 30.03
CA LEU A 32 16.63 -5.60 30.71
C LEU A 32 17.24 -4.49 29.86
N SER A 33 16.52 -3.39 29.74
CA SER A 33 16.97 -2.19 29.06
C SER A 33 16.48 -0.96 29.81
N PHE A 34 17.27 0.10 29.72
CA PHE A 34 16.96 1.38 30.31
C PHE A 34 16.55 2.36 29.22
N ILE A 35 15.50 3.12 29.49
CA ILE A 35 15.02 4.20 28.63
C ILE A 35 15.08 5.49 29.43
N THR A 36 15.61 6.53 28.80
CA THR A 36 15.57 7.88 29.34
C THR A 36 14.17 8.47 29.22
N SER A 37 13.76 9.32 30.17
CA SER A 37 12.46 10.02 30.13
C SER A 37 12.26 10.79 28.83
N ASP A 38 13.35 11.31 28.27
CA ASP A 38 13.34 12.18 27.10
C ASP A 38 13.08 11.41 25.78
N SER A 39 13.10 10.08 25.83
CA SER A 39 12.94 9.20 24.67
C SER A 39 11.65 8.38 24.68
N LEU A 40 10.66 8.76 25.52
CA LEU A 40 9.38 8.06 25.64
C LEU A 40 8.55 8.09 24.35
N ASP A 41 8.68 9.13 23.51
CA ASP A 41 7.97 9.19 22.22
C ASP A 41 8.44 8.10 21.23
N LEU A 42 9.66 7.59 21.43
CA LEU A 42 10.25 6.51 20.64
C LEU A 42 10.08 5.14 21.29
N LEU A 43 9.30 5.05 22.37
CA LEU A 43 9.09 3.81 23.13
C LEU A 43 8.69 2.61 22.24
N PRO A 44 7.81 2.75 21.23
CA PRO A 44 7.50 1.64 20.33
C PRO A 44 8.73 1.10 19.58
N ASN A 45 9.62 1.98 19.12
CA ASN A 45 10.86 1.57 18.43
C ASN A 45 11.78 0.79 19.39
N TYR A 46 12.02 1.34 20.59
CA TYR A 46 12.85 0.68 21.58
C TYR A 46 12.28 -0.67 22.01
N PHE A 47 10.95 -0.76 22.19
CA PHE A 47 10.29 -2.00 22.58
C PHE A 47 10.48 -3.09 21.52
N ILE A 48 10.28 -2.74 20.24
CA ILE A 48 10.50 -3.66 19.13
C ILE A 48 11.98 -4.07 19.04
N ASP A 49 12.92 -3.12 19.14
CA ASP A 49 14.35 -3.44 19.09
C ASP A 49 14.79 -4.42 20.19
N LEU A 50 14.22 -4.28 21.39
CA LEU A 50 14.48 -5.19 22.50
C LEU A 50 13.89 -6.58 22.25
N LEU A 51 12.65 -6.64 21.76
CA LEU A 51 12.03 -7.91 21.40
C LEU A 51 12.81 -8.61 20.28
N MET A 52 13.32 -7.87 19.30
CA MET A 52 14.15 -8.41 18.23
C MET A 52 15.49 -8.97 18.76
N ARG A 53 16.09 -8.36 19.78
CA ARG A 53 17.32 -8.87 20.44
C ARG A 53 17.06 -10.08 21.32
N ALA A 54 15.88 -10.14 21.94
CA ALA A 54 15.45 -11.24 22.79
C ALA A 54 14.88 -12.43 22.00
N ALA A 55 14.55 -12.24 20.72
CA ALA A 55 14.00 -13.28 19.86
C ALA A 55 15.01 -14.41 19.65
N THR A 56 14.60 -15.63 20.01
CA THR A 56 15.45 -16.84 19.93
C THR A 56 15.04 -17.74 18.77
N SER A 57 13.77 -17.66 18.36
CA SER A 57 13.20 -18.45 17.27
C SER A 57 12.70 -17.58 16.12
N ASN A 58 12.59 -18.17 14.92
CA ASN A 58 11.98 -17.49 13.77
C ASN A 58 10.52 -17.08 14.03
N ASP A 59 9.80 -17.80 14.89
CA ASP A 59 8.43 -17.45 15.25
C ASP A 59 8.38 -16.22 16.17
N ASP A 60 9.35 -16.05 17.07
CA ASP A 60 9.49 -14.84 17.88
C ASP A 60 9.76 -13.61 16.99
N TYR A 61 10.65 -13.75 16.01
CA TYR A 61 10.92 -12.71 15.01
C TYR A 61 9.65 -12.35 14.23
N ARG A 62 8.88 -13.35 13.78
CA ARG A 62 7.63 -13.12 13.04
C ARG A 62 6.58 -12.39 13.89
N GLN A 63 6.41 -12.79 15.15
CA GLN A 63 5.46 -12.14 16.07
C GLN A 63 5.89 -10.70 16.38
N THR A 64 7.19 -10.48 16.59
CA THR A 64 7.75 -9.15 16.85
C THR A 64 7.55 -8.22 15.65
N LEU A 65 7.77 -8.70 14.43
CA LEU A 65 7.55 -7.92 13.21
C LEU A 65 6.05 -7.67 12.96
N SER A 66 5.16 -8.63 13.25
CA SER A 66 3.71 -8.39 13.21
C SER A 66 3.28 -7.31 14.22
N LEU A 67 3.88 -7.30 15.41
CA LEU A 67 3.64 -6.25 16.40
C LEU A 67 4.19 -4.90 15.92
N ALA A 68 5.37 -4.87 15.29
CA ALA A 68 5.95 -3.65 14.72
C ALA A 68 5.00 -3.01 13.69
N VAL A 69 4.36 -3.82 12.83
CA VAL A 69 3.35 -3.33 11.88
C VAL A 69 2.14 -2.73 12.59
N LYS A 70 1.65 -3.37 13.65
CA LYS A 70 0.51 -2.86 14.44
C LYS A 70 0.84 -1.55 15.18
N LEU A 71 2.09 -1.40 15.63
CA LEU A 71 2.59 -0.21 16.31
C LEU A 71 3.11 0.88 15.35
N ASN A 72 3.01 0.67 14.04
CA ASN A 72 3.53 1.58 13.02
C ASN A 72 5.06 1.84 13.11
N VAL A 73 5.83 0.79 13.39
CA VAL A 73 7.29 0.84 13.52
C VAL A 73 7.93 0.27 12.24
N SER A 74 8.41 1.13 11.35
CA SER A 74 9.00 0.75 10.06
C SER A 74 10.50 0.43 10.13
N SER A 75 11.20 0.95 11.12
CA SER A 75 12.65 0.79 11.33
C SER A 75 13.07 -0.68 11.39
N ALA A 76 12.35 -1.49 12.18
CA ALA A 76 12.61 -2.91 12.33
C ALA A 76 12.45 -3.67 11.01
N LEU A 77 11.44 -3.33 10.20
CA LEU A 77 11.15 -3.99 8.92
C LEU A 77 12.23 -3.75 7.87
N LYS A 78 12.87 -2.58 7.88
CA LYS A 78 13.95 -2.22 6.95
C LYS A 78 15.25 -2.99 7.20
N THR A 79 15.44 -3.50 8.42
CA THR A 79 16.69 -4.18 8.80
C THR A 79 16.68 -5.68 8.49
N VAL A 80 15.50 -6.26 8.27
CA VAL A 80 15.32 -7.71 8.20
C VAL A 80 14.88 -8.15 6.80
N ASN A 81 15.44 -9.26 6.33
CA ASN A 81 14.98 -9.90 5.10
C ASN A 81 13.66 -10.66 5.33
N LEU A 82 12.54 -9.96 5.09
CA LEU A 82 11.19 -10.51 5.29
C LEU A 82 10.90 -11.71 4.38
N GLY A 83 11.49 -11.76 3.19
CA GLY A 83 11.25 -12.83 2.22
C GLY A 83 11.76 -14.20 2.67
N SER A 84 12.79 -14.25 3.53
CA SER A 84 13.25 -15.51 4.12
C SER A 84 12.47 -15.92 5.37
N LEU A 85 11.84 -14.97 6.05
CA LEU A 85 11.16 -15.22 7.31
C LEU A 85 9.70 -15.59 7.13
N PHE A 86 8.98 -14.90 6.24
CA PHE A 86 7.55 -15.10 6.05
C PHE A 86 7.25 -16.01 4.86
N ASN A 87 6.25 -16.87 5.00
CA ASN A 87 5.62 -17.49 3.85
C ASN A 87 4.66 -16.50 3.16
N ASP A 88 4.25 -16.80 1.92
CA ASP A 88 3.40 -15.89 1.12
C ASP A 88 2.09 -15.52 1.87
N GLU A 89 1.44 -16.46 2.55
CA GLU A 89 0.20 -16.22 3.31
C GLU A 89 0.39 -15.32 4.54
N GLN A 90 1.46 -15.52 5.30
CA GLN A 90 1.77 -14.69 6.47
C GLN A 90 2.17 -13.28 6.03
N PHE A 91 2.89 -13.15 4.92
CA PHE A 91 3.21 -11.84 4.35
C PHE A 91 1.93 -11.12 3.89
N GLU A 92 1.01 -11.81 3.20
CA GLU A 92 -0.30 -11.26 2.84
C GLU A 92 -1.06 -10.73 4.07
N ASN A 93 -1.05 -11.46 5.19
CA ASN A 93 -1.70 -11.01 6.44
C ASN A 93 -1.15 -9.67 6.92
N ILE A 94 0.17 -9.58 7.01
CA ILE A 94 0.86 -8.40 7.54
C ILE A 94 0.71 -7.21 6.59
N LEU A 95 0.75 -7.47 5.28
CA LEU A 95 0.53 -6.46 4.27
C LEU A 95 -0.89 -5.88 4.36
N VAL A 96 -1.93 -6.73 4.47
CA VAL A 96 -3.31 -6.26 4.64
C VAL A 96 -3.46 -5.40 5.90
N ASP A 97 -2.91 -5.86 7.03
CA ASP A 97 -2.94 -5.11 8.29
C ASP A 97 -2.31 -3.71 8.16
N ALA A 98 -1.28 -3.57 7.32
CA ALA A 98 -0.66 -2.28 7.04
C ALA A 98 -1.50 -1.42 6.07
N LEU A 99 -2.01 -2.02 4.99
CA LEU A 99 -2.74 -1.32 3.93
C LEU A 99 -4.09 -0.74 4.37
N CYS A 100 -4.72 -1.30 5.41
CA CYS A 100 -6.03 -0.83 5.89
C CYS A 100 -6.02 0.58 6.50
N TYR A 101 -4.85 1.12 6.85
CA TYR A 101 -4.75 2.38 7.59
C TYR A 101 -3.78 3.39 6.95
N ASP A 102 -4.29 4.57 6.61
CA ASP A 102 -3.52 5.66 6.01
C ASP A 102 -2.34 6.12 6.87
N TYR A 103 -2.37 5.97 8.20
CA TYR A 103 -1.24 6.37 9.05
C TYR A 103 -0.06 5.38 9.01
N ARG A 104 -0.23 4.21 8.38
CA ARG A 104 0.79 3.14 8.32
C ARG A 104 1.59 3.14 7.02
N ILE A 105 1.59 4.23 6.26
CA ILE A 105 2.29 4.30 4.96
C ILE A 105 3.79 3.98 5.09
N ASP A 106 4.46 4.45 6.14
CA ASP A 106 5.90 4.17 6.34
C ASP A 106 6.18 2.66 6.50
N VAL A 107 5.22 1.92 7.07
CA VAL A 107 5.28 0.46 7.19
C VAL A 107 5.00 -0.20 5.84
N VAL A 108 3.98 0.27 5.10
CA VAL A 108 3.68 -0.24 3.75
C VAL A 108 4.90 -0.08 2.84
N ASP A 109 5.53 1.08 2.88
CA ASP A 109 6.77 1.39 2.16
C ASP A 109 7.89 0.39 2.48
N ALA A 110 8.16 0.16 3.77
CA ALA A 110 9.15 -0.81 4.21
C ALA A 110 8.83 -2.26 3.79
N LEU A 111 7.56 -2.65 3.79
CA LEU A 111 7.12 -3.99 3.37
C LEU A 111 7.30 -4.19 1.85
N LEU A 112 6.98 -3.18 1.03
CA LEU A 112 7.11 -3.26 -0.43
C LEU A 112 8.58 -3.20 -0.89
N ASP A 113 9.43 -2.48 -0.16
CA ASP A 113 10.88 -2.48 -0.40
C ASP A 113 11.51 -3.85 -0.14
N SER A 114 11.16 -4.46 1.00
CA SER A 114 11.77 -5.70 1.47
C SER A 114 11.26 -6.96 0.76
N HIS A 115 10.13 -6.90 0.06
CA HIS A 115 9.53 -8.06 -0.61
C HIS A 115 9.34 -7.86 -2.12
N PRO A 116 10.38 -8.14 -2.94
CA PRO A 116 10.33 -7.82 -4.37
C PRO A 116 9.43 -8.72 -5.22
N TYR A 117 8.97 -9.86 -4.70
CA TYR A 117 8.22 -10.87 -5.45
C TYR A 117 6.79 -11.04 -4.92
N LEU A 118 6.09 -9.94 -4.66
CA LEU A 118 4.68 -9.96 -4.27
C LEU A 118 3.80 -10.44 -5.43
N HIS A 119 3.00 -11.49 -5.20
CA HIS A 119 1.93 -11.91 -6.10
C HIS A 119 0.58 -11.55 -5.50
N VAL A 120 -0.28 -10.90 -6.29
CA VAL A 120 -1.59 -10.41 -5.82
C VAL A 120 -2.63 -11.49 -6.03
N THR A 121 -3.15 -12.05 -4.94
CA THR A 121 -4.20 -13.07 -5.01
C THR A 121 -5.59 -12.44 -4.85
N PRO A 122 -6.66 -13.06 -5.40
CA PRO A 122 -8.03 -12.66 -5.11
C PRO A 122 -8.34 -12.64 -3.60
N ARG A 123 -7.73 -13.57 -2.86
CA ARG A 123 -7.82 -13.65 -1.40
C ARG A 123 -7.25 -12.41 -0.72
N LEU A 124 -6.09 -11.92 -1.17
CA LEU A 124 -5.50 -10.67 -0.67
C LEU A 124 -6.45 -9.48 -0.88
N LEU A 125 -7.00 -9.33 -2.08
CA LEU A 125 -7.89 -8.22 -2.43
C LEU A 125 -9.19 -8.23 -1.63
N MET A 126 -9.82 -9.41 -1.49
CA MET A 126 -11.04 -9.57 -0.69
C MET A 126 -10.79 -9.31 0.80
N ARG A 127 -9.68 -9.81 1.34
CA ARG A 127 -9.35 -9.54 2.75
C ARG A 127 -9.04 -8.08 3.00
N TRP A 128 -8.41 -7.41 2.05
CA TRP A 128 -8.20 -5.98 2.15
C TRP A 128 -9.55 -5.24 2.17
N LEU A 129 -10.45 -5.57 1.24
CA LEU A 129 -11.82 -5.04 1.21
C LEU A 129 -12.55 -5.25 2.54
N ASP A 130 -12.49 -6.45 3.12
CA ASP A 130 -13.19 -6.77 4.38
C ASP A 130 -12.68 -5.99 5.60
N ASN A 131 -11.44 -5.49 5.56
CA ASN A 131 -10.79 -4.80 6.68
C ASN A 131 -10.69 -3.28 6.51
N VAL A 132 -11.10 -2.72 5.36
CA VAL A 132 -11.15 -1.27 5.18
C VAL A 132 -12.33 -0.67 5.95
N VAL A 133 -12.07 0.47 6.62
CA VAL A 133 -13.06 1.14 7.49
C VAL A 133 -14.19 1.78 6.68
N ASP A 134 -13.87 2.45 5.57
CA ASP A 134 -14.84 3.13 4.71
C ASP A 134 -15.00 2.38 3.39
N LEU A 135 -16.15 1.72 3.23
CA LEU A 135 -16.50 0.94 2.04
C LEU A 135 -17.63 1.58 1.22
N ASP A 136 -18.09 2.77 1.57
CA ASP A 136 -19.24 3.38 0.92
C ASP A 136 -18.90 3.78 -0.51
N PHE A 137 -17.70 4.34 -0.73
CA PHE A 137 -17.22 4.64 -2.08
C PHE A 137 -17.15 3.39 -2.96
N PHE A 138 -16.55 2.30 -2.46
CA PHE A 138 -16.44 1.06 -3.22
C PHE A 138 -17.80 0.45 -3.53
N ASN A 139 -18.67 0.30 -2.53
CA ASN A 139 -19.95 -0.36 -2.72
C ASN A 139 -20.93 0.46 -3.56
N ILE A 140 -20.98 1.78 -3.35
CA ILE A 140 -21.98 2.63 -3.99
C ILE A 140 -21.50 3.10 -5.36
N VAL A 141 -20.28 3.66 -5.43
CA VAL A 141 -19.77 4.24 -6.68
C VAL A 141 -19.18 3.17 -7.59
N VAL A 142 -18.28 2.33 -7.07
CA VAL A 142 -17.59 1.34 -7.91
C VAL A 142 -18.54 0.18 -8.25
N VAL A 143 -19.07 -0.52 -7.25
CA VAL A 143 -19.90 -1.71 -7.44
C VAL A 143 -21.31 -1.33 -7.95
N GLY A 144 -21.95 -0.36 -7.31
CA GLY A 144 -23.30 0.09 -7.68
C GLY A 144 -23.36 0.87 -8.99
N GLN A 145 -22.79 2.07 -9.02
CA GLN A 145 -22.91 2.99 -10.15
C GLN A 145 -22.07 2.57 -11.36
N CYS A 146 -20.81 2.18 -11.16
CA CYS A 146 -19.89 1.90 -12.27
C CYS A 146 -20.03 0.50 -12.86
N LEU A 147 -20.29 -0.52 -12.03
CA LEU A 147 -20.43 -1.91 -12.46
C LEU A 147 -21.89 -2.38 -12.57
N GLY A 148 -22.85 -1.66 -11.96
CA GLY A 148 -24.28 -1.99 -12.05
C GLY A 148 -24.73 -3.14 -11.14
N TYR A 149 -23.94 -3.52 -10.14
CA TYR A 149 -24.33 -4.55 -9.18
C TYR A 149 -25.22 -3.98 -8.09
N SER A 150 -26.32 -4.68 -7.79
CA SER A 150 -27.25 -4.27 -6.71
C SER A 150 -26.78 -4.66 -5.31
N ASN A 151 -25.87 -5.63 -5.21
CA ASN A 151 -25.43 -6.22 -3.94
C ASN A 151 -23.94 -5.98 -3.72
N LYS A 152 -23.54 -6.01 -2.44
CA LYS A 152 -22.13 -6.00 -2.04
C LYS A 152 -21.40 -7.22 -2.60
N LEU A 153 -20.12 -7.03 -2.92
CA LEU A 153 -19.26 -8.11 -3.38
C LEU A 153 -19.00 -9.12 -2.25
N THR A 154 -19.29 -10.39 -2.48
CA THR A 154 -19.04 -11.48 -1.52
C THR A 154 -17.97 -12.45 -2.00
N THR A 155 -17.78 -12.56 -3.31
CA THR A 155 -16.79 -13.46 -3.93
C THR A 155 -16.08 -12.76 -5.07
N PHE A 156 -14.79 -13.05 -5.22
CA PHE A 156 -13.99 -12.58 -6.34
C PHE A 156 -13.89 -13.71 -7.37
N GLY A 157 -14.71 -13.63 -8.42
CA GLY A 157 -14.71 -14.55 -9.55
C GLY A 157 -14.13 -13.93 -10.83
N GLU A 158 -13.94 -14.77 -11.85
CA GLU A 158 -13.44 -14.33 -13.17
C GLU A 158 -14.38 -13.28 -13.81
N ASP A 159 -15.69 -13.44 -13.66
CA ASP A 159 -16.68 -12.47 -14.16
C ASP A 159 -16.49 -11.08 -13.53
N PHE A 160 -16.24 -11.03 -12.22
CA PHE A 160 -15.97 -9.78 -11.52
C PHE A 160 -14.65 -9.17 -12.00
N ALA A 161 -13.59 -9.97 -12.16
CA ALA A 161 -12.31 -9.50 -12.70
C ALA A 161 -12.45 -8.94 -14.13
N ASN A 162 -13.22 -9.59 -14.99
CA ASN A 162 -13.52 -9.13 -16.36
C ASN A 162 -14.28 -7.79 -16.35
N ASN A 163 -15.25 -7.65 -15.45
CA ASN A 163 -16.01 -6.41 -15.30
C ASN A 163 -15.13 -5.27 -14.76
N MET A 164 -14.21 -5.58 -13.85
CA MET A 164 -13.20 -4.62 -13.37
C MET A 164 -12.23 -4.18 -14.46
N ASP A 165 -11.68 -5.10 -15.27
CA ASP A 165 -10.80 -4.73 -16.40
C ASP A 165 -11.55 -3.87 -17.42
N SER A 166 -12.81 -4.23 -17.72
CA SER A 166 -13.68 -3.43 -18.60
C SER A 166 -13.96 -2.04 -18.05
N LEU A 167 -14.18 -1.92 -16.74
CA LEU A 167 -14.32 -0.65 -16.06
C LEU A 167 -13.04 0.18 -16.18
N PHE A 168 -11.87 -0.39 -15.89
CA PHE A 168 -10.60 0.33 -15.99
C PHE A 168 -10.27 0.70 -17.44
N PHE A 169 -10.60 -0.12 -18.42
CA PHE A 169 -10.51 0.23 -19.84
C PHE A 169 -11.32 1.50 -20.15
N ARG A 170 -12.58 1.56 -19.68
CA ARG A 170 -13.44 2.75 -19.84
C ARG A 170 -12.87 3.98 -19.13
N LEU A 171 -12.53 3.86 -17.85
CA LEU A 171 -12.06 4.98 -17.01
C LEU A 171 -10.70 5.52 -17.46
N SER A 172 -9.83 4.65 -17.96
CA SER A 172 -8.51 5.00 -18.50
C SER A 172 -8.59 5.56 -19.93
N GLY A 173 -9.74 5.51 -20.59
CA GLY A 173 -9.89 5.98 -21.97
C GLY A 173 -9.35 5.04 -23.04
N GLY A 174 -9.30 3.73 -22.75
CA GLY A 174 -8.95 2.69 -23.72
C GLY A 174 -7.63 1.96 -23.46
N PHE A 175 -7.03 2.08 -22.28
CA PHE A 175 -5.87 1.24 -21.93
C PHE A 175 -6.35 -0.14 -21.50
N SER A 176 -5.89 -1.17 -22.22
CA SER A 176 -6.26 -2.56 -21.95
C SER A 176 -5.27 -3.23 -20.99
N ASN A 177 -5.67 -4.38 -20.45
CA ASN A 177 -4.82 -5.21 -19.60
C ASN A 177 -4.34 -4.46 -18.33
N LEU A 178 -5.24 -3.66 -17.77
CA LEU A 178 -5.02 -2.94 -16.52
C LEU A 178 -5.33 -3.83 -15.31
N PHE A 179 -6.26 -4.77 -15.45
CA PHE A 179 -6.66 -5.71 -14.41
C PHE A 179 -6.87 -7.11 -15.03
N PRO A 180 -5.82 -7.74 -15.58
CA PRO A 180 -5.93 -8.99 -16.35
C PRO A 180 -6.58 -10.13 -15.56
N VAL A 181 -7.62 -10.74 -16.13
CA VAL A 181 -8.23 -11.95 -15.56
C VAL A 181 -7.27 -13.13 -15.58
N ASP A 182 -6.48 -13.27 -16.65
CA ASP A 182 -5.46 -14.30 -16.78
C ASP A 182 -4.42 -14.27 -15.65
N TYR A 183 -4.21 -13.12 -15.02
CA TYR A 183 -3.29 -13.00 -13.89
C TYR A 183 -3.80 -13.74 -12.65
N PHE A 184 -5.13 -13.83 -12.47
CA PHE A 184 -5.76 -14.50 -11.34
C PHE A 184 -6.04 -15.98 -11.59
N SER A 185 -6.27 -16.37 -12.85
CA SER A 185 -6.65 -17.74 -13.22
C SER A 185 -5.45 -18.68 -13.47
N GLN A 186 -4.22 -18.16 -13.46
CA GLN A 186 -3.03 -18.96 -13.75
C GLN A 186 -2.67 -19.93 -12.60
N PRO A 187 -2.47 -21.24 -12.87
CA PRO A 187 -2.11 -22.22 -11.85
C PRO A 187 -0.68 -22.04 -11.31
N ASN A 188 0.21 -21.39 -12.08
CA ASN A 188 1.54 -20.98 -11.66
C ASN A 188 1.72 -19.50 -12.02
N PRO A 189 1.28 -18.58 -11.15
CA PRO A 189 1.31 -17.17 -11.47
C PRO A 189 2.75 -16.70 -11.65
N THR A 190 3.05 -16.08 -12.79
CA THR A 190 4.31 -15.37 -12.95
C THR A 190 4.36 -14.22 -11.95
N LYS A 191 5.37 -14.21 -11.07
CA LYS A 191 5.60 -13.14 -10.08
C LYS A 191 6.08 -11.87 -10.79
N ASP A 192 5.20 -11.21 -11.53
CA ASP A 192 5.44 -9.93 -12.20
C ASP A 192 5.14 -8.78 -11.25
N ARG A 193 6.20 -8.17 -10.70
CA ARG A 193 6.11 -7.02 -9.81
C ARG A 193 5.35 -5.85 -10.46
N SER A 194 5.51 -5.63 -11.76
CA SER A 194 4.84 -4.53 -12.46
C SER A 194 3.33 -4.70 -12.43
N LYS A 195 2.84 -5.91 -12.74
CA LYS A 195 1.41 -6.22 -12.69
C LYS A 195 0.88 -6.24 -11.26
N SER A 196 1.63 -6.76 -10.30
CA SER A 196 1.25 -6.73 -8.89
C SER A 196 1.05 -5.30 -8.38
N MET A 197 2.01 -4.40 -8.61
CA MET A 197 1.91 -2.99 -8.19
C MET A 197 0.76 -2.27 -8.91
N GLN A 198 0.57 -2.53 -10.20
CA GLN A 198 -0.54 -1.99 -10.98
C GLN A 198 -1.91 -2.41 -10.40
N ILE A 199 -2.11 -3.70 -10.13
CA ILE A 199 -3.35 -4.24 -9.57
C ILE A 199 -3.62 -3.66 -8.17
N LEU A 200 -2.60 -3.63 -7.29
CA LEU A 200 -2.75 -3.07 -5.94
C LEU A 200 -3.06 -1.58 -5.97
N ALA A 201 -2.43 -0.81 -6.85
CA ALA A 201 -2.69 0.62 -6.98
C ALA A 201 -4.12 0.87 -7.47
N LEU A 202 -4.60 0.11 -8.46
CA LEU A 202 -5.97 0.19 -8.97
C LEU A 202 -6.98 -0.21 -7.90
N TRP A 203 -6.70 -1.26 -7.14
CA TRP A 203 -7.54 -1.69 -6.04
C TRP A 203 -7.63 -0.63 -4.94
N ALA A 204 -6.49 -0.08 -4.50
CA ALA A 204 -6.44 1.01 -3.53
C ALA A 204 -7.22 2.24 -3.99
N LEU A 205 -7.21 2.53 -5.30
CA LEU A 205 -7.99 3.63 -5.88
C LEU A 205 -9.50 3.36 -5.79
N CYS A 206 -9.94 2.13 -6.07
CA CYS A 206 -11.34 1.73 -5.89
C CYS A 206 -11.79 1.74 -4.42
N LEU A 207 -10.86 1.52 -3.48
CA LEU A 207 -11.11 1.66 -2.04
C LEU A 207 -10.95 3.11 -1.53
N ASN A 208 -10.66 4.07 -2.42
CA ASN A 208 -10.40 5.46 -2.09
C ASN A 208 -9.30 5.67 -1.01
N GLN A 209 -8.33 4.76 -0.93
CA GLN A 209 -7.18 4.84 -0.03
C GLN A 209 -6.05 5.63 -0.69
N VAL A 210 -6.23 6.95 -0.75
CA VAL A 210 -5.37 7.84 -1.56
C VAL A 210 -3.90 7.83 -1.11
N GLU A 211 -3.60 7.73 0.19
CA GLU A 211 -2.22 7.70 0.68
C GLU A 211 -1.52 6.38 0.33
N VAL A 212 -2.28 5.28 0.37
CA VAL A 212 -1.79 3.96 -0.06
C VAL A 212 -1.51 3.95 -1.56
N VAL A 213 -2.37 4.57 -2.39
CA VAL A 213 -2.11 4.75 -3.82
C VAL A 213 -0.79 5.48 -4.03
N LYS A 214 -0.55 6.60 -3.32
CA LYS A 214 0.69 7.40 -3.40
C LYS A 214 1.94 6.62 -3.03
N CYS A 215 1.83 5.62 -2.17
CA CYS A 215 2.94 4.72 -1.84
C CYS A 215 3.17 3.70 -2.96
N ILE A 216 2.13 2.93 -3.32
CA ILE A 216 2.26 1.77 -4.22
C ILE A 216 2.80 2.15 -5.61
N TRP A 217 2.36 3.27 -6.20
CA TRP A 217 2.80 3.64 -7.55
C TRP A 217 4.32 3.89 -7.63
N ALA A 218 4.93 4.37 -6.54
CA ALA A 218 6.36 4.65 -6.46
C ALA A 218 7.20 3.36 -6.44
N HIS A 219 6.61 2.24 -5.96
CA HIS A 219 7.21 0.91 -5.94
C HIS A 219 7.06 0.13 -7.25
N SER A 220 6.38 0.72 -8.24
CA SER A 220 6.26 0.15 -9.59
C SER A 220 7.58 0.25 -10.34
N PRO A 221 7.98 -0.78 -11.12
CA PRO A 221 9.11 -0.69 -12.06
C PRO A 221 8.94 0.41 -13.13
N GLU A 222 7.69 0.73 -13.49
CA GLU A 222 7.34 1.76 -14.47
C GLU A 222 6.45 2.84 -13.80
N PRO A 223 7.01 3.66 -12.90
CA PRO A 223 6.20 4.53 -12.03
C PRO A 223 5.57 5.70 -12.78
N MET A 224 6.28 6.28 -13.76
CA MET A 224 5.81 7.44 -14.53
C MET A 224 4.59 7.13 -15.42
N PRO A 225 4.58 6.08 -16.28
CA PRO A 225 3.37 5.72 -17.00
C PRO A 225 2.20 5.35 -16.09
N LEU A 226 2.46 4.58 -15.02
CA LEU A 226 1.42 4.16 -14.08
C LEU A 226 0.77 5.38 -13.42
N ALA A 227 1.56 6.36 -12.94
CA ALA A 227 1.04 7.58 -12.33
C ALA A 227 0.12 8.38 -13.27
N LEU A 228 0.46 8.47 -14.57
CA LEU A 228 -0.37 9.17 -15.56
C LEU A 228 -1.70 8.45 -15.80
N VAL A 229 -1.67 7.13 -15.98
CA VAL A 229 -2.89 6.33 -16.14
C VAL A 229 -3.75 6.39 -14.88
N MET A 230 -3.14 6.24 -13.70
CA MET A 230 -3.83 6.35 -12.41
C MET A 230 -4.45 7.73 -12.20
N SER A 231 -3.74 8.81 -12.57
CA SER A 231 -4.28 10.18 -12.52
C SER A 231 -5.54 10.32 -13.36
N ARG A 232 -5.56 9.69 -14.54
CA ARG A 232 -6.74 9.69 -15.39
C ARG A 232 -7.90 8.92 -14.77
N ILE A 233 -7.65 7.70 -14.32
CA ILE A 233 -8.68 6.86 -13.71
C ILE A 233 -9.25 7.56 -12.47
N ALA A 234 -8.39 8.20 -11.65
CA ALA A 234 -8.81 8.99 -10.50
C ALA A 234 -9.73 10.16 -10.89
N LYS A 235 -9.43 10.89 -11.98
CA LYS A 235 -10.33 11.95 -12.51
C LYS A 235 -11.67 11.38 -12.97
N SER A 236 -11.65 10.26 -13.68
CA SER A 236 -12.87 9.60 -14.16
C SER A 236 -13.72 9.09 -12.99
N LEU A 237 -13.12 8.45 -12.00
CA LEU A 237 -13.82 8.00 -10.78
C LEU A 237 -14.35 9.17 -9.94
N ALA A 238 -13.62 10.29 -9.87
CA ALA A 238 -14.12 11.49 -9.21
C ALA A 238 -15.39 12.02 -9.88
N PHE A 239 -15.47 11.91 -11.22
CA PHE A 239 -16.66 12.30 -11.97
C PHE A 239 -17.84 11.34 -11.77
N GLU A 240 -17.60 10.04 -11.69
CA GLU A 240 -18.64 9.05 -11.37
C GLU A 240 -19.17 9.27 -9.95
N GLY A 241 -18.27 9.51 -8.99
CA GLY A 241 -18.61 9.78 -7.59
C GLY A 241 -18.96 11.24 -7.26
N ARG A 242 -19.29 12.08 -8.25
CA ARG A 242 -19.51 13.54 -8.07
C ARG A 242 -20.64 13.92 -7.11
N GLU A 243 -21.53 12.99 -6.81
CA GLU A 243 -22.59 13.19 -5.80
C GLU A 243 -22.03 13.15 -4.37
N TYR A 244 -20.83 12.60 -4.20
CA TYR A 244 -20.13 12.44 -2.93
C TYR A 244 -18.91 13.37 -2.89
N PHE A 245 -19.15 14.63 -2.55
CA PHE A 245 -18.14 15.71 -2.58
C PHE A 245 -16.79 15.32 -1.93
N PHE A 246 -16.83 14.63 -0.78
CA PHE A 246 -15.61 14.20 -0.08
C PHE A 246 -14.74 13.23 -0.90
N TYR A 247 -15.36 12.25 -1.58
CA TYR A 247 -14.65 11.30 -2.43
C TYR A 247 -14.16 11.95 -3.71
N GLU A 248 -15.02 12.76 -4.35
CA GLU A 248 -14.66 13.51 -5.55
C GLU A 248 -13.43 14.41 -5.30
N GLU A 249 -13.42 15.17 -4.20
CA GLU A 249 -12.33 16.09 -3.89
C GLU A 249 -11.02 15.33 -3.62
N ARG A 250 -11.06 14.24 -2.84
CA ARG A 250 -9.89 13.40 -2.56
C ARG A 250 -9.29 12.84 -3.85
N LEU A 251 -10.12 12.31 -4.74
CA LEU A 251 -9.67 11.74 -6.02
C LEU A 251 -9.13 12.81 -6.98
N LYS A 252 -9.75 14.00 -7.04
CA LYS A 252 -9.21 15.14 -7.81
C LYS A 252 -7.84 15.58 -7.31
N ARG A 253 -7.66 15.70 -6.00
CA ARG A 253 -6.36 16.03 -5.37
C ARG A 253 -5.32 14.94 -5.66
N LEU A 254 -5.68 13.66 -5.52
CA LEU A 254 -4.82 12.54 -5.87
C LEU A 254 -4.40 12.58 -7.34
N ALA A 255 -5.33 12.82 -8.25
CA ALA A 255 -5.04 12.91 -9.66
C ALA A 255 -4.04 14.04 -9.99
N HIS A 256 -4.20 15.20 -9.36
CA HIS A 256 -3.27 16.31 -9.50
C HIS A 256 -1.89 15.95 -8.94
N TYR A 257 -1.84 15.35 -7.74
CA TYR A 257 -0.60 14.85 -7.14
C TYR A 257 0.14 13.88 -8.07
N LEU A 258 -0.54 12.86 -8.61
CA LEU A 258 0.08 11.87 -9.50
C LEU A 258 0.61 12.48 -10.80
N THR A 259 -0.09 13.48 -11.36
CA THR A 259 0.41 14.22 -12.53
C THR A 259 1.69 14.96 -12.19
N ASN A 260 1.68 15.72 -11.09
CA ASN A 260 2.83 16.51 -10.66
C ASN A 260 4.01 15.61 -10.29
N ALA A 261 3.76 14.49 -9.63
CA ALA A 261 4.80 13.52 -9.26
C ALA A 261 5.46 12.89 -10.50
N ALA A 262 4.67 12.56 -11.53
CA ALA A 262 5.20 12.08 -12.81
C ALA A 262 6.07 13.14 -13.51
N CYS A 263 5.63 14.41 -13.52
CA CYS A 263 6.42 15.52 -14.07
C CYS A 263 7.72 15.75 -13.29
N ASN A 264 7.64 15.80 -11.96
CA ASN A 264 8.81 15.98 -11.10
C ASN A 264 9.83 14.85 -11.28
N LEU A 265 9.37 13.60 -11.41
CA LEU A 265 10.25 12.46 -11.67
C LEU A 265 10.98 12.60 -13.01
N LEU A 266 10.30 13.07 -14.05
CA LEU A 266 10.92 13.35 -15.35
C LEU A 266 11.93 14.50 -15.25
N ASP A 267 11.59 15.57 -14.54
CA ASP A 267 12.46 16.73 -14.35
C ASP A 267 13.74 16.34 -13.60
N GLU A 268 13.64 15.56 -12.52
CA GLU A 268 14.80 15.05 -11.78
C GLU A 268 15.63 14.07 -12.61
N ALA A 269 14.98 13.17 -13.37
CA ALA A 269 15.67 12.28 -14.29
C ALA A 269 16.41 13.07 -15.39
N TYR A 270 15.81 14.13 -15.92
CA TYR A 270 16.43 14.99 -16.92
C TYR A 270 17.60 15.80 -16.35
N LYS A 271 17.46 16.38 -15.15
CA LYS A 271 18.55 17.09 -14.46
C LYS A 271 19.75 16.19 -14.19
N SER A 272 19.50 14.95 -13.77
CA SER A 272 20.54 13.96 -13.47
C SER A 272 21.18 13.41 -14.75
N ALA A 273 20.36 13.03 -15.73
CA ALA A 273 20.82 12.37 -16.95
C ALA A 273 19.93 12.70 -18.17
N PRO A 274 20.19 13.81 -18.89
CA PRO A 274 19.33 14.28 -19.97
C PRO A 274 19.13 13.27 -21.12
N LYS A 275 20.21 12.60 -21.54
CA LYS A 275 20.16 11.64 -22.66
C LYS A 275 19.34 10.38 -22.31
N PRO A 276 19.60 9.67 -21.19
CA PRO A 276 18.73 8.58 -20.74
C PRO A 276 17.27 9.00 -20.54
N ALA A 277 17.02 10.15 -19.91
CA ALA A 277 15.66 10.65 -19.70
C ALA A 277 14.90 10.83 -21.02
N TYR A 278 15.56 11.39 -22.04
CA TYR A 278 14.98 11.51 -23.39
C TYR A 278 14.70 10.14 -24.01
N LEU A 279 15.62 9.17 -23.88
CA LEU A 279 15.41 7.81 -24.40
C LEU A 279 14.20 7.14 -23.75
N THR A 280 14.00 7.30 -22.43
CA THR A 280 12.80 6.81 -21.73
C THR A 280 11.52 7.39 -22.33
N LEU A 281 11.52 8.65 -22.78
CA LEU A 281 10.35 9.25 -23.43
C LEU A 281 10.02 8.63 -24.79
N CYS A 282 11.03 8.09 -25.47
CA CYS A 282 10.92 7.49 -26.81
C CYS A 282 10.70 5.97 -26.79
N GLN A 283 10.97 5.31 -25.66
CA GLN A 283 10.76 3.86 -25.51
C GLN A 283 9.27 3.51 -25.56
N LYS A 284 8.98 2.35 -26.18
CA LYS A 284 7.63 1.79 -26.21
C LYS A 284 7.36 1.01 -24.93
N LEU A 285 6.26 1.34 -24.28
CA LEU A 285 5.85 0.76 -23.00
C LEU A 285 5.07 -0.53 -23.25
N SER A 286 5.64 -1.69 -22.88
CA SER A 286 5.00 -3.00 -23.12
C SER A 286 3.65 -3.13 -22.41
N ASN A 287 3.53 -2.53 -21.22
CA ASN A 287 2.34 -2.61 -20.38
C ASN A 287 1.25 -1.58 -20.72
N PHE A 288 1.54 -0.62 -21.61
CA PHE A 288 0.65 0.50 -21.91
C PHE A 288 0.46 0.65 -23.43
N ASN A 289 -0.17 -0.34 -24.05
CA ASN A 289 -0.50 -0.37 -25.49
C ASN A 289 0.69 -0.15 -26.45
N ARG A 290 1.94 -0.42 -26.00
CA ARG A 290 3.17 -0.15 -26.77
C ARG A 290 3.32 1.31 -27.21
N LEU A 291 2.68 2.22 -26.48
CA LEU A 291 2.81 3.67 -26.69
C LEU A 291 4.15 4.17 -26.16
N THR A 292 4.59 5.31 -26.68
CA THR A 292 5.66 6.09 -26.05
C THR A 292 5.09 6.93 -24.90
N MET A 293 5.93 7.33 -23.95
CA MET A 293 5.51 8.21 -22.84
C MET A 293 4.85 9.49 -23.34
N THR A 294 5.40 10.10 -24.39
CA THR A 294 4.85 11.34 -24.97
C THR A 294 3.43 11.11 -25.51
N ARG A 295 3.21 9.98 -26.18
CA ARG A 295 1.90 9.62 -26.72
C ARG A 295 0.91 9.26 -25.60
N LEU A 296 1.36 8.53 -24.59
CA LEU A 296 0.57 8.20 -23.40
C LEU A 296 0.10 9.48 -22.68
N ALA A 297 1.01 10.43 -22.42
CA ALA A 297 0.68 11.71 -21.82
C ALA A 297 -0.35 12.49 -22.66
N TYR A 298 -0.19 12.50 -23.98
CA TYR A 298 -1.16 13.11 -24.88
C TYR A 298 -2.55 12.45 -24.76
N GLU A 299 -2.64 11.12 -24.82
CA GLU A 299 -3.93 10.41 -24.74
C GLU A 299 -4.61 10.57 -23.38
N VAL A 300 -3.81 10.57 -22.31
CA VAL A 300 -4.28 10.82 -20.95
C VAL A 300 -4.88 12.22 -20.80
N ILE A 301 -4.28 13.25 -21.41
CA ILE A 301 -4.72 14.64 -21.32
C ILE A 301 -5.86 14.95 -22.31
N TYR A 302 -5.80 14.47 -23.54
CA TYR A 302 -6.67 14.92 -24.64
C TYR A 302 -8.00 14.16 -24.71
N ILE A 303 -8.04 12.88 -24.35
CA ILE A 303 -9.30 12.10 -24.37
C ILE A 303 -10.22 12.56 -23.21
N LEU A 304 -9.68 13.18 -22.15
CA LEU A 304 -10.48 13.89 -21.14
C LEU A 304 -11.31 15.00 -21.80
N SER A 305 -10.71 15.82 -22.66
CA SER A 305 -11.39 16.95 -23.30
C SER A 305 -12.58 16.51 -24.14
N ILE A 306 -12.44 15.44 -24.92
CA ILE A 306 -13.48 14.96 -25.84
C ILE A 306 -14.60 14.22 -25.09
N TYR A 307 -14.27 13.39 -24.09
CA TYR A 307 -15.27 12.64 -23.32
C TYR A 307 -16.11 13.56 -22.41
N PHE A 308 -15.50 14.58 -21.81
CA PHE A 308 -16.23 15.60 -21.06
C PHE A 308 -17.11 16.48 -21.97
N LEU A 309 -16.65 16.80 -23.19
CA LEU A 309 -17.45 17.53 -24.17
C LEU A 309 -18.64 16.72 -24.69
N SER A 310 -18.46 15.41 -24.95
CA SER A 310 -19.52 14.56 -25.46
C SER A 310 -20.61 14.28 -24.41
N GLN A 311 -20.25 14.14 -23.13
CA GLN A 311 -21.25 13.96 -22.06
C GLN A 311 -21.99 15.24 -21.68
N LYS A 312 -21.35 16.42 -21.73
CA LYS A 312 -22.06 17.70 -21.56
C LYS A 312 -23.13 17.91 -22.63
N LEU A 313 -22.82 17.55 -23.89
CA LEU A 313 -23.76 17.62 -25.02
C LEU A 313 -24.95 16.64 -24.90
N ILE A 314 -24.87 15.64 -24.03
CA ILE A 314 -25.96 14.67 -23.78
C ILE A 314 -26.83 15.13 -22.61
N ILE A 315 -26.28 15.87 -21.64
CA ILE A 315 -27.02 16.39 -20.48
C ILE A 315 -27.80 17.68 -20.83
N ASP A 316 -27.34 18.44 -21.84
CA ASP A 316 -28.02 19.64 -22.35
C ASP A 316 -29.05 19.33 -23.47
N LYS A 317 -29.57 18.10 -23.55
CA LYS A 317 -30.69 17.69 -24.42
C LYS A 317 -31.82 17.08 -23.60
#